data_AF-A0A2V9JVT4-F1
#
_entry.id   AF-A0A2V9JVT4-F1
#
_cell.length_a   1.000
_cell.length_b   1.000
_cell.length_c   1.000
_cell.angle_alpha   90.00
_cell.angle_beta   90.00
_cell.angle_gamma   90.00
#
_symmetry.space_group_name_H-M   'P 1'
#
loop_
_entity.id
_entity.type
_entity.pdbx_description
1 polymer ?
#
loop_
_entity_poly.entity_id
_entity_poly.type
_entity_poly.pdbx_seq_one_letter_code
_entity_poly.pdbx_strand_id
1 'polypeptide(L)'
;MTNAFARFAAFALLTWLIGLVPAASPPPEWAGGGRYRVLVSIDAVDTGGRASDEGVAEIVIDWTAQLRALGISDRVDLGSLQVMQYDARSGKPRPYGNYGYARSPYDRPFRWYDGSVPYEFPEFMG
;
A
#
# COMPACT_ATOMS: atom_id res chain seq x y z
N MET A 1 73.18 1.13 27.11
CA MET A 1 71.88 0.89 27.77
C MET A 1 70.87 1.81 27.10
N THR A 2 70.21 1.33 26.03
CA THR A 2 68.77 0.98 25.97
C THR A 2 67.87 2.23 25.91
N ASN A 3 67.09 2.57 24.87
CA ASN A 3 66.44 1.79 23.81
C ASN A 3 66.15 2.63 22.55
N ALA A 4 66.14 1.95 21.40
CA ALA A 4 65.48 2.34 20.16
C ALA A 4 63.99 1.86 20.14
N PHE A 5 63.27 2.09 19.03
CA PHE A 5 61.88 1.66 18.67
C PHE A 5 60.75 2.61 19.10
N ALA A 6 59.71 2.93 18.32
CA ALA A 6 59.20 2.54 16.99
C ALA A 6 58.22 3.66 16.53
N ARG A 7 58.33 4.20 15.31
CA ARG A 7 57.55 3.87 14.09
C ARG A 7 56.02 3.88 14.22
N PHE A 8 55.42 4.84 13.49
CA PHE A 8 54.24 4.71 12.61
C PHE A 8 53.12 3.75 13.04
N ALA A 9 51.93 4.30 13.31
CA ALA A 9 50.69 3.88 12.65
C ALA A 9 49.55 4.83 13.05
N ALA A 10 49.36 5.88 12.25
CA ALA A 10 48.04 6.46 12.08
C ALA A 10 47.17 5.41 11.40
N PHE A 11 46.36 4.69 12.17
CA PHE A 11 45.24 3.92 11.62
C PHE A 11 43.97 4.65 11.99
N ALA A 12 43.45 5.38 11.01
CA ALA A 12 42.14 5.98 11.04
C ALA A 12 41.12 4.94 11.53
N LEU A 13 40.36 5.32 12.55
CA LEU A 13 39.19 4.59 13.01
C LEU A 13 38.16 4.64 11.87
N LEU A 14 38.27 3.70 10.94
CA LEU A 14 37.45 3.57 9.75
C LEU A 14 36.04 3.14 10.17
N THR A 15 35.22 4.15 10.48
CA THR A 15 33.79 4.22 10.18
C THR A 15 33.06 2.88 10.05
N TRP A 16 32.69 2.29 11.19
CA TRP A 16 31.51 1.40 11.29
C TRP A 16 30.30 2.23 11.71
N LEU A 17 29.96 3.21 10.87
CA LEU A 17 28.63 3.82 10.80
C LEU A 17 28.12 3.49 9.41
N ILE A 18 27.88 2.19 9.17
CA ILE A 18 26.93 1.79 8.13
C ILE A 18 25.61 2.38 8.62
N GLY A 19 25.26 3.54 8.06
CA GLY A 19 24.01 4.20 8.36
C GLY A 19 22.89 3.20 8.25
N LEU A 20 21.99 3.22 9.23
CA LEU A 20 20.64 2.69 9.08
C LEU A 20 20.01 3.44 7.91
N VAL A 21 20.28 2.99 6.69
CA VAL A 21 19.44 3.33 5.55
C VAL A 21 18.15 2.58 5.85
N PRO A 22 17.02 3.26 6.08
CA PRO A 22 15.75 2.56 6.23
C PRO A 22 15.57 1.72 4.97
N ALA A 23 15.50 0.40 5.14
CA ALA A 23 15.24 -0.49 4.03
C ALA A 23 13.94 -0.03 3.37
N ALA A 24 14.02 0.38 2.11
CA ALA A 24 12.85 0.74 1.34
C ALA A 24 11.88 -0.44 1.39
N SER A 25 10.61 -0.16 1.71
CA SER A 25 9.61 -1.23 1.73
C SER A 25 9.53 -1.84 0.34
N PRO A 26 9.53 -3.19 0.23
CA PRO A 26 9.49 -3.84 -1.07
C PRO A 26 8.23 -3.41 -1.83
N PRO A 27 8.27 -3.33 -3.17
CA PRO A 27 7.07 -3.07 -3.95
C PRO A 27 6.03 -4.17 -3.65
N PRO A 28 4.73 -3.84 -3.60
CA PRO A 28 3.70 -4.84 -3.37
C PRO A 28 3.76 -5.99 -4.38
N GLU A 29 3.57 -7.21 -3.89
CA GLU A 29 3.47 -8.41 -4.72
C GLU A 29 2.24 -8.34 -5.64
N TRP A 30 2.32 -8.89 -6.84
CA TRP A 30 1.18 -8.93 -7.74
C TRP A 30 0.22 -10.06 -7.36
N ALA A 31 -0.98 -9.73 -6.88
CA ALA A 31 -1.98 -10.71 -6.46
C ALA A 31 -3.29 -10.65 -7.27
N GLY A 32 -3.52 -9.56 -8.01
CA GLY A 32 -4.71 -9.36 -8.83
C GLY A 32 -4.66 -10.12 -10.17
N GLY A 33 -5.82 -10.47 -10.71
CA GLY A 33 -5.97 -11.03 -12.05
C GLY A 33 -6.02 -10.00 -13.18
N GLY A 34 -5.95 -8.70 -12.85
CA GLY A 34 -5.93 -7.61 -13.83
C GLY A 34 -4.58 -7.42 -14.53
N ARG A 35 -4.53 -6.48 -15.47
CA ARG A 35 -3.29 -6.05 -16.16
C ARG A 35 -2.65 -4.82 -15.51
N TYR A 36 -3.45 -4.00 -14.83
CA TYR A 36 -3.03 -2.74 -14.23
C TYR A 36 -3.33 -2.76 -12.74
N ARG A 37 -2.58 -1.95 -11.97
CA ARG A 37 -2.85 -1.72 -10.55
C ARG A 37 -2.70 -0.24 -10.23
N VAL A 38 -3.53 0.22 -9.31
CA VAL A 38 -3.37 1.51 -8.65
C VAL A 38 -3.01 1.20 -7.20
N LEU A 39 -1.90 1.76 -6.71
CA LEU A 39 -1.51 1.64 -5.31
C LEU A 39 -2.00 2.87 -4.57
N VAL A 40 -2.76 2.64 -3.50
CA VAL A 40 -3.31 3.68 -2.64
C VAL A 40 -2.81 3.46 -1.21
N SER A 41 -2.53 4.54 -0.50
CA SER A 41 -2.21 4.50 0.93
C SER A 41 -3.41 5.04 1.69
N ILE A 42 -3.76 4.34 2.77
CA ILE A 42 -4.85 4.72 3.67
C ILE A 42 -4.25 4.84 5.06
N ASP A 43 -4.39 6.03 5.64
CA ASP A 43 -3.90 6.29 6.98
C ASP A 43 -4.69 5.47 7.99
N ALA A 44 -3.97 4.91 8.97
CA ALA A 44 -4.60 4.20 10.06
C ALA A 44 -5.39 5.17 10.95
N VAL A 45 -6.60 4.77 11.33
CA VAL A 45 -7.42 5.48 12.30
C VAL A 45 -7.33 4.79 13.65
N ASP A 46 -7.49 5.56 14.74
CA ASP A 46 -7.54 5.00 16.08
C ASP A 46 -8.79 4.12 16.24
N THR A 47 -8.57 2.84 16.52
CA THR A 47 -9.64 1.86 16.72
C THR A 47 -10.04 1.73 18.20
N GLY A 48 -9.51 2.56 19.11
CA GLY A 48 -9.84 2.49 20.54
C GLY A 48 -9.41 1.18 21.19
N GLY A 49 -8.28 0.61 20.74
CA GLY A 49 -7.72 -0.64 21.26
C GLY A 49 -8.29 -1.92 20.64
N ARG A 50 -9.23 -1.82 19.70
CA ARG A 50 -9.68 -2.98 18.91
C ARG A 50 -8.53 -3.48 18.02
N ALA A 51 -8.33 -4.80 17.98
CA ALA A 51 -7.30 -5.42 17.13
C ALA A 51 -7.54 -5.20 15.63
N SER A 52 -8.81 -5.08 15.24
CA SER A 52 -9.26 -4.78 13.88
C SER A 52 -10.65 -4.19 13.89
N ASP A 53 -11.02 -3.53 12.80
CA ASP A 53 -12.40 -3.20 12.48
C ASP A 53 -12.69 -3.35 10.99
N GLU A 54 -13.96 -3.19 10.63
CA GLU A 54 -14.46 -3.20 9.25
C GLU A 54 -14.80 -1.77 8.81
N GLY A 55 -14.00 -0.78 9.28
CA GLY A 55 -14.14 0.60 8.88
C GLY A 55 -14.00 0.75 7.35
N VAL A 56 -14.82 1.61 6.77
CA VAL A 56 -14.80 1.87 5.32
C VAL A 56 -13.83 3.00 5.02
N ALA A 57 -12.92 2.75 4.09
CA ALA A 57 -12.11 3.79 3.48
C ALA A 57 -12.75 4.26 2.17
N GLU A 58 -12.82 5.56 1.96
CA GLU A 58 -13.30 6.17 0.73
C GLU A 58 -12.15 6.82 -0.04
N ILE A 59 -12.12 6.62 -1.35
CA ILE A 59 -11.08 7.14 -2.23
C ILE A 59 -11.73 7.63 -3.52
N VAL A 60 -11.39 8.85 -3.92
CA VAL A 60 -11.77 9.40 -5.22
C VAL A 60 -10.65 9.10 -6.22
N ILE A 61 -11.00 8.42 -7.31
CA ILE A 61 -10.07 8.08 -8.38
C ILE A 61 -10.55 8.73 -9.67
N ASP A 62 -9.72 9.61 -10.25
CA ASP A 62 -9.92 10.08 -11.61
C ASP A 62 -9.42 9.03 -12.61
N TRP A 63 -10.30 8.09 -12.95
CA TRP A 63 -9.98 7.02 -13.91
C TRP A 63 -9.57 7.54 -15.27
N THR A 64 -10.12 8.68 -15.71
CA THR A 64 -9.80 9.25 -17.02
C THR A 64 -8.34 9.73 -17.04
N ALA A 65 -7.90 10.41 -15.98
CA ALA A 65 -6.51 10.82 -15.83
C ALA A 65 -5.57 9.61 -15.72
N GLN A 66 -5.92 8.59 -14.91
CA GLN A 66 -5.11 7.39 -14.74
C GLN A 66 -4.91 6.61 -16.05
N LEU A 67 -5.99 6.40 -16.83
CA LEU A 67 -5.91 5.70 -18.11
C LEU A 67 -5.14 6.50 -19.15
N ARG A 68 -5.36 7.82 -19.22
CA ARG A 68 -4.63 8.70 -20.13
C ARG A 68 -3.13 8.70 -19.87
N ALA A 69 -2.69 8.66 -18.61
CA ALA A 69 -1.28 8.55 -18.25
C ALA A 69 -0.63 7.26 -18.76
N LEU A 70 -1.42 6.23 -19.02
CA LEU A 70 -1.00 4.96 -19.62
C LEU A 70 -1.18 4.90 -21.15
N GLY A 71 -1.59 6.01 -21.77
CA GLY A 71 -1.87 6.08 -23.21
C GLY A 71 -3.17 5.37 -23.63
N ILE A 72 -4.08 5.09 -22.69
CA ILE A 72 -5.36 4.43 -22.93
C ILE A 72 -6.45 5.50 -23.04
N SER A 73 -7.24 5.45 -24.11
CA SER A 73 -8.38 6.35 -24.34
C SER A 73 -9.76 5.72 -24.06
N ASP A 74 -9.79 4.43 -23.73
CA ASP A 74 -11.01 3.69 -23.41
C ASP A 74 -11.56 4.06 -22.02
N ARG A 75 -12.77 3.57 -21.73
CA ARG A 75 -13.41 3.69 -20.40
C ARG A 75 -12.87 2.61 -19.46
N VAL A 76 -12.86 2.92 -18.17
CA VAL A 76 -12.59 1.92 -17.13
C VAL A 76 -13.70 0.87 -17.12
N ASP A 77 -13.32 -0.40 -17.08
CA ASP A 77 -14.23 -1.49 -16.78
C ASP A 77 -14.32 -1.68 -15.26
N LEU A 78 -15.38 -1.15 -14.66
CA LEU A 78 -15.59 -1.23 -13.22
C LEU A 78 -15.93 -2.65 -12.75
N GLY A 79 -16.43 -3.52 -13.65
CA GLY A 79 -16.81 -4.89 -13.31
C GLY A 79 -15.60 -5.80 -13.07
N SER A 80 -14.42 -5.46 -13.62
CA SER A 80 -13.20 -6.23 -13.41
C SER A 80 -12.35 -5.75 -12.24
N LEU A 81 -12.73 -4.68 -11.54
CA LEU A 81 -11.96 -4.14 -10.40
C LEU A 81 -11.81 -5.15 -9.24
N GLN A 82 -10.58 -5.30 -8.76
CA GLN A 82 -10.27 -6.00 -7.51
C GLN A 82 -9.68 -5.01 -6.53
N VAL A 83 -10.21 -5.00 -5.32
CA VAL A 83 -9.64 -4.27 -4.19
C VAL A 83 -8.97 -5.27 -3.27
N MET A 84 -7.71 -5.01 -2.92
CA MET A 84 -6.90 -5.90 -2.09
C MET A 84 -6.15 -5.08 -1.06
N GLN A 85 -6.07 -5.59 0.18
CA GLN A 85 -5.26 -4.99 1.22
C GLN A 85 -3.85 -5.59 1.18
N TYR A 86 -2.84 -4.73 1.30
CA TYR A 86 -1.45 -5.14 1.41
C TYR A 86 -0.87 -4.80 2.78
N ASP A 87 0.01 -5.66 3.28
CA ASP A 87 0.88 -5.32 4.39
C ASP A 87 1.96 -4.35 3.90
N ALA A 88 1.90 -3.10 4.37
CA ALA A 88 2.80 -2.04 3.90
C ALA A 88 4.29 -2.33 4.14
N ARG A 89 4.63 -3.17 5.12
CA ARG A 89 6.02 -3.52 5.46
C ARG A 89 6.57 -4.64 4.57
N SER A 90 5.80 -5.69 4.35
CA SER A 90 6.25 -6.88 3.61
C SER A 90 5.87 -6.86 2.13
N GLY A 91 4.95 -5.98 1.73
CA GLY A 91 4.41 -5.93 0.37
C GLY A 91 3.50 -7.12 0.03
N LYS A 92 3.18 -7.99 1.00
CA LYS A 92 2.35 -9.17 0.78
C LYS A 92 0.85 -8.83 0.85
N PRO A 93 0.01 -9.43 0.00
CA PRO A 93 -1.43 -9.27 0.12
C PRO A 93 -1.92 -9.93 1.43
N ARG A 94 -2.92 -9.31 2.07
CA ARG A 94 -3.55 -9.82 3.28
C ARG A 94 -4.84 -10.56 2.93
N PRO A 95 -4.96 -11.86 3.25
CA PRO A 95 -6.18 -12.62 3.03
C PRO A 95 -7.40 -11.95 3.65
N TYR A 96 -8.56 -12.14 3.03
CA TYR A 96 -9.86 -11.76 3.57
C TYR A 96 -10.84 -12.92 3.39
N GLY A 97 -11.45 -13.35 4.50
CA GLY A 97 -12.34 -14.52 4.51
C GLY A 97 -13.82 -14.20 4.33
N ASN A 98 -14.21 -12.93 4.42
CA ASN A 98 -15.61 -12.53 4.62
C ASN A 98 -16.23 -11.85 3.38
N TYR A 99 -15.79 -12.20 2.17
CA TYR A 99 -16.37 -11.64 0.94
C TYR A 99 -16.95 -12.73 0.04
N GLY A 100 -18.28 -12.86 0.06
CA GLY A 100 -19.00 -13.92 -0.68
C GLY A 100 -18.89 -13.83 -2.20
N TYR A 101 -18.50 -12.68 -2.75
CA TYR A 101 -18.28 -12.45 -4.18
C TYR A 101 -16.79 -12.38 -4.56
N ALA A 102 -15.90 -12.82 -3.66
CA ALA A 102 -14.46 -12.82 -3.90
C ALA A 102 -14.08 -13.70 -5.09
N ARG A 103 -13.19 -13.18 -5.94
CA ARG A 103 -12.53 -13.92 -7.03
C ARG A 103 -11.17 -14.48 -6.61
N SER A 104 -10.63 -14.00 -5.48
CA SER A 104 -9.37 -14.46 -4.90
C SER A 104 -9.42 -14.43 -3.37
N PRO A 105 -8.52 -15.12 -2.66
CA PRO A 105 -8.43 -15.05 -1.20
C PRO A 105 -8.11 -13.66 -0.62
N TYR A 106 -7.78 -12.68 -1.47
CA TYR A 106 -7.31 -11.35 -1.06
C TYR A 106 -8.33 -10.24 -1.35
N ASP A 107 -9.42 -10.57 -2.05
CA ASP A 107 -10.43 -9.60 -2.46
C ASP A 107 -11.14 -9.01 -1.23
N ARG A 108 -11.29 -7.69 -1.23
CA ARG A 108 -12.05 -6.93 -0.25
C ARG A 108 -13.41 -6.54 -0.83
N PRO A 109 -14.48 -6.51 -0.02
CA PRO A 109 -15.73 -5.89 -0.40
C PRO A 109 -15.48 -4.43 -0.74
N PHE A 110 -16.10 -3.96 -1.80
CA PHE A 110 -16.09 -2.55 -2.15
C PHE A 110 -17.40 -2.18 -2.83
N ARG A 111 -17.69 -0.90 -2.82
CA ARG A 111 -18.74 -0.27 -3.61
C ARG A 111 -18.11 0.92 -4.31
N TRP A 112 -18.64 1.27 -5.47
CA TRP A 112 -18.24 2.46 -6.20
C TRP A 112 -19.44 3.39 -6.34
N TYR A 113 -19.14 4.67 -6.39
CA TYR A 113 -20.10 5.74 -6.64
C TYR A 113 -19.54 6.58 -7.79
N ASP A 114 -20.38 6.91 -8.76
CA ASP A 114 -20.03 7.82 -9.88
C ASP A 114 -20.45 9.27 -9.61
N GLY A 115 -20.94 9.56 -8.40
CA GLY A 115 -21.47 10.87 -8.03
C GLY A 115 -22.85 11.16 -8.62
N SER A 116 -23.52 10.19 -9.24
CA SER A 116 -24.91 10.37 -9.72
C SER A 116 -25.93 10.42 -8.58
N VAL A 117 -25.60 9.85 -7.42
CA VAL A 117 -26.41 9.87 -6.20
C VAL A 117 -25.75 10.80 -5.17
N PRO A 118 -26.47 11.82 -4.65
CA PRO A 118 -25.95 12.67 -3.58
C PRO A 118 -25.58 11.86 -2.35
N TYR A 119 -24.46 12.22 -1.71
CA TYR A 119 -23.97 11.55 -0.50
C TYR A 119 -24.93 11.69 0.69
N GLU A 120 -25.75 12.73 0.69
CA GLU A 120 -26.75 13.03 1.73
C GLU A 120 -28.06 12.22 1.57
N PHE A 121 -28.06 11.16 0.77
CA PHE A 121 -29.24 10.31 0.62
C PHE A 121 -29.62 9.65 1.97
N PRO A 122 -30.92 9.54 2.33
CA PRO A 122 -31.36 9.10 3.66
C PRO A 122 -30.85 7.72 4.11
N GLU A 123 -30.38 6.87 3.20
CA GLU A 123 -29.78 5.56 3.51
C GLU A 123 -28.39 5.66 4.18
N PHE A 124 -27.78 6.84 4.20
CA PHE A 124 -26.46 7.10 4.80
C PHE A 124 -26.51 7.55 6.27
N MET A 125 -27.69 7.91 6.80
CA MET A 125 -27.88 8.28 8.21
C MET A 125 -28.44 7.10 9.00
N GLY A 126 -27.60 6.09 9.22
CA GLY A 126 -27.84 5.04 10.21
C GLY A 126 -27.65 5.53 11.63
#